data_AF-A0A271LEP2-F1
#
_entry.id   AF-A0A271LEP2-F1
#
_cell.length_a   1.000
_cell.length_b   1.000
_cell.length_c   1.000
_cell.angle_alpha   90.00
_cell.angle_beta   90.00
_cell.angle_gamma   90.00
#
_symmetry.space_group_name_H-M   'P 1'
#
loop_
_entity.id
_entity.type
_entity.pdbx_description
1 polymer ?
#
loop_
_entity_poly.entity_id
_entity_poly.type
_entity_poly.pdbx_seq_one_letter_code
_entity_poly.pdbx_strand_id
1 'polypeptide(L)'
;MLKRIIESAADPRDFIKEPERHAAVVDYLNEHLFYDGLKLESADRTMRLVEVLVTAPVTGELSDMAAGIDFDTVSRDLDRALRAAADDPEIAVTAACAVVESVCRSILVELEIYFPAKQDITSLYRAVRDPLGLNPTRERAAPEIVNDVKAVLSGLVTSVESIGSLRTHVGGAHGKEKGFRRIDARIAKVAIHSASAIALLIIEIWQIRHPGRKLPLREKPKEPS
;
A
#
# COMPACT_ATOMS: atom_id res chain seq x y z
N MET A 1 24.43 18.15 15.95
CA MET A 1 25.65 18.65 15.28
C MET A 1 25.62 18.37 13.78
N LEU A 2 25.30 17.12 13.37
CA LEU A 2 25.20 16.71 11.96
C LEU A 2 24.21 17.53 11.12
N LYS A 3 23.02 17.84 11.65
CA LYS A 3 22.00 18.68 10.99
C LYS A 3 22.55 20.03 10.48
N ARG A 4 23.26 20.77 11.32
CA ARG A 4 23.84 22.08 10.94
C ARG A 4 24.92 21.96 9.88
N ILE A 5 25.62 20.83 9.82
CA ILE A 5 26.65 20.57 8.81
C ILE A 5 25.99 20.37 7.45
N ILE A 6 24.92 19.55 7.40
CA ILE A 6 24.16 19.27 6.17
C ILE A 6 23.48 20.55 5.65
N GLU A 7 22.87 21.33 6.54
CA GLU A 7 22.24 22.62 6.18
C GLU A 7 23.27 23.65 5.68
N SER A 8 24.45 23.70 6.29
CA SER A 8 25.53 24.59 5.87
C SER A 8 26.17 24.17 4.56
N ALA A 9 26.23 22.88 4.24
CA ALA A 9 26.83 22.38 3.00
C ALA A 9 26.05 22.80 1.74
N ALA A 10 24.78 23.19 1.90
CA ALA A 10 23.90 23.68 0.85
C ALA A 10 23.47 25.14 1.06
N ASP A 11 24.22 25.92 1.83
CA ASP A 11 23.87 27.33 2.09
C ASP A 11 23.92 28.14 0.78
N PRO A 12 22.82 28.78 0.36
CA PRO A 12 22.77 29.54 -0.90
C PRO A 12 23.87 30.62 -1.01
N ARG A 13 24.40 31.12 0.11
CA ARG A 13 25.44 32.15 0.14
C ARG A 13 26.78 31.67 -0.41
N ASP A 14 27.06 30.37 -0.31
CA ASP A 14 28.31 29.78 -0.81
C ASP A 14 28.30 29.61 -2.33
N PHE A 15 27.13 29.75 -2.96
CA PHE A 15 26.90 29.51 -4.39
C PHE A 15 26.34 30.72 -5.14
N ILE A 16 26.45 31.94 -4.59
CA ILE A 16 25.91 33.17 -5.21
C ILE A 16 26.39 33.37 -6.66
N LYS A 17 27.61 32.92 -6.98
CA LYS A 17 28.21 33.05 -8.32
C LYS A 17 27.93 31.86 -9.24
N GLU A 18 27.42 30.75 -8.70
CA GLU A 18 27.23 29.47 -9.38
C GLU A 18 25.88 28.83 -8.98
N PRO A 19 24.73 29.44 -9.34
CA PRO A 19 23.41 28.98 -8.90
C PRO A 19 23.05 27.58 -9.45
N GLU A 20 23.55 27.21 -10.63
CA GLU A 20 23.35 25.86 -11.18
C GLU A 20 24.06 24.80 -10.34
N ARG A 21 25.23 25.14 -9.78
CA ARG A 21 25.97 24.25 -8.88
C ARG A 21 25.27 24.10 -7.53
N HIS A 22 24.62 25.16 -7.06
CA HIS A 22 23.77 25.09 -5.86
C HIS A 22 22.65 24.08 -6.04
N ALA A 23 21.92 24.15 -7.15
CA ALA A 23 20.84 23.22 -7.47
C ALA A 23 21.37 21.78 -7.53
N ALA A 24 22.47 21.54 -8.24
CA ALA A 24 23.09 20.22 -8.34
C ALA A 24 23.52 19.65 -6.97
N VAL A 25 24.05 20.48 -6.06
CA VAL A 25 24.42 20.07 -4.71
C VAL A 25 23.19 19.74 -3.87
N VAL A 26 22.14 20.56 -3.94
CA VAL A 26 20.87 20.32 -3.23
C VAL A 26 20.21 19.03 -3.71
N ASP A 27 20.17 18.80 -5.03
CA ASP A 27 19.61 17.59 -5.62
C ASP A 27 20.40 16.35 -5.20
N TYR A 28 21.73 16.40 -5.31
CA TYR A 28 22.62 15.32 -4.86
C TYR A 28 22.42 14.99 -3.38
N LEU A 29 22.35 16.00 -2.50
CA LEU A 29 22.11 15.77 -1.07
C LEU A 29 20.72 15.21 -0.83
N ASN A 30 19.69 15.70 -1.52
CA ASN A 30 18.32 15.21 -1.37
C ASN A 30 18.13 13.77 -1.84
N GLU A 31 18.82 13.32 -2.89
CA GLU A 31 18.82 11.91 -3.31
C GLU A 31 19.31 10.97 -2.20
N HIS A 32 20.31 11.41 -1.42
CA HIS A 32 20.88 10.60 -0.34
C HIS A 32 20.09 10.73 0.96
N LEU A 33 19.64 11.95 1.30
CA LEU A 33 18.85 12.22 2.51
C LEU A 33 17.46 11.56 2.46
N PHE A 34 16.94 11.30 1.26
CA PHE A 34 15.66 10.62 1.07
C PHE A 34 15.61 9.25 1.75
N TYR A 35 16.70 8.49 1.72
CA TYR A 35 16.79 7.17 2.38
C TYR A 35 16.68 7.25 3.91
N ASP A 36 17.00 8.40 4.48
CA ASP A 36 16.90 8.68 5.91
C ASP A 36 15.57 9.38 6.28
N GLY A 37 14.65 9.54 5.31
CA GLY A 37 13.38 10.25 5.52
C GLY A 37 13.55 11.76 5.68
N LEU A 38 14.63 12.34 5.13
CA LEU A 38 14.99 13.75 5.28
C LEU A 38 15.07 14.44 3.92
N LYS A 39 14.87 15.75 3.90
CA LYS A 39 15.08 16.60 2.72
C LYS A 39 15.54 17.99 3.11
N LEU A 40 16.36 18.60 2.26
CA LEU A 40 16.70 20.02 2.29
C LEU A 40 15.64 20.81 1.52
N GLU A 41 15.02 21.76 2.22
CA GLU A 41 14.04 22.69 1.67
C GLU A 41 14.50 24.15 1.87
N SER A 42 14.18 25.01 0.90
CA SER A 42 14.50 26.44 0.97
C SER A 42 13.52 27.14 1.92
N ALA A 43 14.01 27.52 3.10
CA ALA A 43 13.28 28.36 4.05
C ALA A 43 13.82 29.79 3.98
N ASP A 44 13.06 30.67 3.33
CA ASP A 44 13.39 32.07 3.07
C ASP A 44 14.72 32.30 2.35
N ARG A 45 15.83 32.33 3.11
CA ARG A 45 17.20 32.64 2.66
C ARG A 45 18.22 31.56 3.02
N THR A 46 17.78 30.45 3.61
CA THR A 46 18.65 29.38 4.11
C THR A 46 18.06 28.02 3.77
N MET A 47 18.92 27.00 3.64
CA MET A 47 18.45 25.62 3.57
C MET A 47 18.15 25.09 4.96
N ARG A 48 17.03 24.38 5.10
CA ARG A 48 16.68 23.66 6.33
C ARG A 48 16.49 22.19 6.03
N LEU A 49 17.00 21.36 6.92
CA LEU A 49 16.76 19.93 6.91
C LEU A 49 15.42 19.66 7.61
N VAL A 50 14.46 19.18 6.83
CA VAL A 50 13.12 18.81 7.29
C VAL A 50 12.98 17.29 7.24
N GLU A 51 12.24 16.74 8.19
CA GLU A 51 11.74 15.37 8.08
C GLU A 51 10.69 15.36 6.98
N VAL A 52 10.92 14.55 5.96
CA VAL A 52 9.88 14.26 4.98
C VAL A 52 8.97 13.28 5.68
N LEU A 53 7.84 13.78 6.19
CA LEU A 53 6.69 12.92 6.35
C LEU A 53 6.25 12.55 4.93
N VAL A 54 6.90 11.53 4.36
CA VAL A 54 6.42 10.91 3.13
C VAL A 54 5.18 10.13 3.58
N THR A 55 4.05 10.81 3.72
CA THR A 55 2.81 10.10 3.38
C THR A 55 2.91 9.96 1.87
N ALA A 56 3.58 8.90 1.41
CA ALA A 56 3.42 8.57 0.02
C ALA A 56 1.91 8.33 -0.15
N PRO A 57 1.32 8.63 -1.32
CA PRO A 57 -0.02 8.15 -1.56
C PRO A 57 -0.02 6.65 -1.19
N VAL A 58 -0.98 6.18 -0.40
CA VAL A 58 -0.99 4.79 0.13
C VAL A 58 -0.75 3.75 -0.97
N THR A 59 -1.08 4.11 -2.22
CA THR A 59 -0.81 3.34 -3.44
C THR A 59 0.67 3.30 -3.83
N GLY A 60 1.42 4.40 -3.66
CA GLY A 60 2.87 4.46 -3.82
C GLY A 60 3.60 3.65 -2.74
N GLU A 61 3.24 3.85 -1.46
CA GLU A 61 3.77 3.04 -0.35
C GLU A 61 3.53 1.54 -0.57
N LEU A 62 2.32 1.15 -0.97
CA LEU A 62 2.01 -0.24 -1.29
C LEU A 62 2.82 -0.74 -2.49
N SER A 63 2.98 0.07 -3.54
CA SER A 63 3.77 -0.29 -4.72
C SER A 63 5.24 -0.55 -4.35
N ASP A 64 5.83 0.34 -3.56
CA ASP A 64 7.22 0.25 -3.13
C ASP A 64 7.44 -0.96 -2.22
N MET A 65 6.52 -1.16 -1.27
CA MET A 65 6.57 -2.28 -0.34
C MET A 65 6.36 -3.62 -1.07
N ALA A 66 5.43 -3.67 -2.02
CA ALA A 66 5.20 -4.82 -2.89
C ALA A 66 6.44 -5.15 -3.73
N ALA A 67 7.12 -4.14 -4.31
CA ALA A 67 8.36 -4.35 -5.03
C ALA A 67 9.49 -4.86 -4.12
N GLY A 68 9.60 -4.34 -2.89
CA GLY A 68 10.62 -4.74 -1.93
C GLY A 68 10.51 -6.19 -1.43
N ILE A 69 9.31 -6.77 -1.47
CA ILE A 69 9.03 -8.16 -1.05
C ILE A 69 8.66 -9.10 -2.21
N ASP A 70 8.84 -8.66 -3.46
CA ASP A 70 8.62 -9.44 -4.69
C ASP A 70 7.15 -9.85 -4.92
N PHE A 71 6.24 -8.91 -4.67
CA PHE A 71 4.80 -9.09 -4.82
C PHE A 71 4.30 -8.67 -6.21
N ASP A 72 4.86 -9.28 -7.26
CA ASP A 72 4.59 -8.94 -8.66
C ASP A 72 3.10 -8.87 -9.04
N THR A 73 2.28 -9.72 -8.42
CA THR A 73 0.83 -9.72 -8.71
C THR A 73 0.11 -8.54 -8.09
N VAL A 74 0.53 -8.09 -6.90
CA VAL A 74 -0.07 -6.92 -6.23
C VAL A 74 0.29 -5.64 -6.96
N SER A 75 1.55 -5.45 -7.36
CA SER A 75 1.96 -4.27 -8.11
C SER A 75 1.24 -4.16 -9.45
N ARG A 76 1.06 -5.28 -10.16
CA ARG A 76 0.31 -5.34 -11.43
C ARG A 76 -1.17 -5.05 -11.24
N ASP A 77 -1.81 -5.65 -10.24
CA ASP A 77 -3.23 -5.43 -9.98
C ASP A 77 -3.50 -3.99 -9.52
N LEU A 78 -2.58 -3.40 -8.74
CA LEU A 78 -2.67 -2.01 -8.31
C LEU A 78 -2.52 -1.03 -9.49
N ASP A 79 -1.52 -1.21 -10.35
CA ASP A 79 -1.33 -0.40 -11.55
C ASP A 79 -2.55 -0.51 -12.49
N ARG A 80 -3.07 -1.73 -12.66
CA ARG A 80 -4.32 -1.95 -13.42
C ARG A 80 -5.49 -1.18 -12.82
N ALA A 81 -5.64 -1.20 -11.48
CA ALA A 81 -6.74 -0.51 -10.81
C ALA A 81 -6.64 1.01 -11.00
N LEU A 82 -5.43 1.57 -10.85
CA LEU A 82 -5.17 3.00 -11.01
C LEU A 82 -5.45 3.49 -12.44
N ARG A 83 -4.98 2.75 -13.46
CA ARG A 83 -5.23 3.09 -14.87
C ARG A 83 -6.71 3.04 -15.23
N ALA A 84 -7.44 2.07 -14.69
CA ALA A 84 -8.85 1.90 -14.98
C ALA A 84 -9.76 2.88 -14.22
N ALA A 85 -9.28 3.54 -13.16
CA ALA A 85 -10.11 4.29 -12.22
C ALA A 85 -11.00 5.38 -12.85
N ALA A 86 -10.54 6.02 -13.94
CA ALA A 86 -11.29 7.07 -14.62
C ALA A 86 -12.20 6.52 -15.73
N ASP A 87 -11.67 5.59 -16.54
CA ASP A 87 -12.30 5.18 -17.80
C ASP A 87 -13.14 3.91 -17.67
N ASP A 88 -12.75 3.01 -16.77
CA ASP A 88 -13.45 1.76 -16.47
C ASP A 88 -13.49 1.45 -14.96
N PRO A 89 -14.37 2.14 -14.21
CA PRO A 89 -14.46 1.98 -12.76
C PRO A 89 -14.84 0.56 -12.31
N GLU A 90 -15.46 -0.26 -13.18
CA GLU A 90 -15.81 -1.65 -12.87
C GLU A 90 -14.56 -2.56 -12.90
N ILE A 91 -13.69 -2.36 -13.90
CA ILE A 91 -12.38 -3.00 -13.94
C ILE A 91 -11.52 -2.54 -12.77
N ALA A 92 -11.59 -1.25 -12.42
CA ALA A 92 -10.86 -0.69 -11.29
C ALA A 92 -11.23 -1.36 -9.96
N VAL A 93 -12.53 -1.54 -9.67
CA VAL A 93 -12.99 -2.27 -8.47
C VAL A 93 -12.56 -3.74 -8.51
N THR A 94 -12.66 -4.38 -9.67
CA THR A 94 -12.24 -5.78 -9.82
C THR A 94 -10.76 -5.95 -9.50
N ALA A 95 -9.93 -5.03 -9.99
CA ALA A 95 -8.50 -5.01 -9.72
C ALA A 95 -8.18 -4.67 -8.25
N ALA A 96 -8.91 -3.73 -7.63
CA ALA A 96 -8.77 -3.41 -6.20
C ALA A 96 -9.08 -4.63 -5.31
N CYS A 97 -10.11 -5.42 -5.66
CA CYS A 97 -10.41 -6.66 -4.97
C CYS A 97 -9.28 -7.70 -5.14
N ALA A 98 -8.74 -7.81 -6.36
CA ALA A 98 -7.62 -8.69 -6.67
C ALA A 98 -6.35 -8.34 -5.86
N VAL A 99 -6.06 -7.06 -5.62
CA VAL A 99 -4.95 -6.63 -4.75
C VAL A 99 -5.03 -7.27 -3.36
N VAL A 100 -6.19 -7.17 -2.69
CA VAL A 100 -6.37 -7.74 -1.33
C VAL A 100 -6.34 -9.26 -1.35
N GLU A 101 -6.97 -9.89 -2.35
CA GLU A 101 -6.94 -11.35 -2.50
C GLU A 101 -5.52 -11.86 -2.73
N SER A 102 -4.75 -11.18 -3.59
CA SER A 102 -3.35 -11.49 -3.87
C SER A 102 -2.52 -11.40 -2.59
N VAL A 103 -2.59 -10.29 -1.84
CA VAL A 103 -1.93 -10.14 -0.52
C VAL A 103 -2.28 -11.29 0.40
N CYS A 104 -3.57 -11.54 0.64
CA CYS A 104 -4.00 -12.56 1.57
C CYS A 104 -3.49 -13.96 1.15
N ARG A 105 -3.53 -14.28 -0.15
CA ARG A 105 -3.06 -15.57 -0.66
C ARG A 105 -1.57 -15.78 -0.40
N SER A 106 -0.72 -14.80 -0.70
CA SER A 106 0.73 -14.95 -0.46
C SER A 106 1.05 -15.05 1.02
N ILE A 107 0.35 -14.30 1.88
CA ILE A 107 0.51 -14.45 3.33
C ILE A 107 0.09 -15.84 3.81
N LEU A 108 -0.99 -16.41 3.30
CA LEU A 108 -1.39 -17.80 3.66
C LEU A 108 -0.33 -18.83 3.23
N VAL A 109 0.24 -18.67 2.02
CA VAL A 109 1.32 -19.54 1.54
C VAL A 109 2.55 -19.44 2.45
N GLU A 110 2.96 -18.21 2.76
CA GLU A 110 4.14 -17.94 3.61
C GLU A 110 3.98 -18.42 5.05
N LEU A 111 2.77 -18.31 5.60
CA LEU A 111 2.46 -18.82 6.93
C LEU A 111 2.19 -20.33 6.94
N GLU A 112 2.27 -21.00 5.78
CA GLU A 112 1.95 -22.43 5.59
C GLU A 112 0.53 -22.78 6.08
N ILE A 113 -0.42 -21.86 5.91
CA ILE A 113 -1.81 -22.02 6.33
C ILE A 113 -2.65 -22.52 5.15
N TYR A 114 -3.43 -23.56 5.38
CA TYR A 114 -4.36 -24.09 4.39
C TYR A 114 -5.37 -23.02 3.93
N PHE A 115 -5.60 -22.98 2.62
CA PHE A 115 -6.62 -22.11 2.06
C PHE A 115 -8.02 -22.44 2.59
N PRO A 116 -8.87 -21.43 2.82
CA PRO A 116 -10.26 -21.66 3.15
C PRO A 116 -11.01 -22.36 1.99
N ALA A 117 -12.06 -23.10 2.32
CA ALA A 117 -12.87 -23.83 1.33
C ALA A 117 -13.49 -22.88 0.29
N LYS A 118 -13.97 -21.72 0.74
CA LYS A 118 -14.32 -20.60 -0.14
C LYS A 118 -13.13 -19.67 -0.23
N GLN A 119 -12.70 -19.33 -1.44
CA GLN A 119 -11.55 -18.46 -1.67
C GLN A 119 -11.94 -17.07 -2.18
N ASP A 120 -13.10 -16.57 -1.72
CA ASP A 120 -13.47 -15.17 -1.87
C ASP A 120 -12.67 -14.28 -0.91
N ILE A 121 -12.54 -12.98 -1.25
CA ILE A 121 -11.82 -11.98 -0.46
C ILE A 121 -12.16 -12.01 1.04
N THR A 122 -13.43 -12.16 1.42
CA THR A 122 -13.86 -12.20 2.82
C THR A 122 -13.30 -13.41 3.54
N SER A 123 -13.38 -14.58 2.91
CA SER A 123 -12.88 -15.84 3.47
C SER A 123 -11.35 -15.84 3.56
N LEU A 124 -10.66 -15.31 2.56
CA LEU A 124 -9.20 -15.15 2.55
C LEU A 124 -8.73 -14.18 3.64
N TYR A 125 -9.35 -13.01 3.75
CA TYR A 125 -9.02 -12.03 4.79
C TYR A 125 -9.25 -12.59 6.18
N ARG A 126 -10.35 -13.34 6.39
CA ARG A 126 -10.60 -14.00 7.68
C ARG A 126 -9.51 -15.02 8.04
N ALA A 127 -9.00 -15.77 7.07
CA ALA A 127 -7.93 -16.74 7.31
C ALA A 127 -6.60 -16.06 7.68
N VAL A 128 -6.35 -14.84 7.17
CA VAL A 128 -5.12 -14.06 7.45
C VAL A 128 -5.24 -13.21 8.71
N ARG A 129 -6.41 -12.63 9.00
CA ARG A 129 -6.57 -11.70 10.13
C ARG A 129 -6.30 -12.37 11.48
N ASP A 130 -6.69 -13.63 11.64
CA ASP A 130 -6.56 -14.35 12.91
C ASP A 130 -5.08 -14.59 13.28
N PRO A 131 -4.22 -15.18 12.42
CA PRO A 131 -2.79 -15.36 12.72
C PRO A 131 -2.03 -14.03 12.82
N LEU A 132 -2.47 -12.98 12.12
CA LEU A 132 -1.90 -11.64 12.22
C LEU A 132 -2.44 -10.82 13.41
N GLY A 133 -3.31 -11.39 14.25
CA GLY A 133 -3.84 -10.70 15.44
C GLY A 133 -4.77 -9.53 15.13
N LEU A 134 -5.31 -9.46 13.92
CA LEU A 134 -6.25 -8.45 13.43
C LEU A 134 -7.72 -8.80 13.74
N ASN A 135 -7.97 -9.71 14.70
CA ASN A 135 -9.31 -10.13 15.05
C ASN A 135 -9.91 -9.18 16.11
N PRO A 136 -10.97 -8.41 15.79
CA PRO A 136 -11.55 -7.45 16.74
C PRO A 136 -12.01 -8.10 18.04
N THR A 137 -12.48 -9.36 18.00
CA THR A 137 -12.99 -10.04 19.20
C THR A 137 -11.87 -10.51 20.14
N ARG A 138 -10.63 -10.59 19.65
CA ARG A 138 -9.46 -11.06 20.39
C ARG A 138 -8.46 -9.96 20.70
N GLU A 139 -8.80 -8.70 20.38
CA GLU A 139 -7.95 -7.55 20.64
C GLU A 139 -7.74 -7.32 22.14
N ARG A 140 -6.49 -7.10 22.54
CA ARG A 140 -6.03 -6.94 23.93
C ARG A 140 -5.24 -5.64 24.15
N ALA A 141 -5.49 -4.63 23.31
CA ALA A 141 -4.98 -3.28 23.50
C ALA A 141 -5.31 -2.71 24.90
N ALA A 142 -4.63 -1.62 25.27
CA ALA A 142 -4.78 -0.98 26.57
C ALA A 142 -6.27 -0.63 26.85
N PRO A 143 -6.75 -0.75 28.10
CA PRO A 143 -8.17 -0.55 28.44
C PRO A 143 -8.76 0.77 27.95
N GLU A 144 -7.94 1.81 27.85
CA GLU A 144 -8.32 3.15 27.42
C GLU A 144 -8.66 3.23 25.93
N ILE A 145 -8.05 2.38 25.09
CA ILE A 145 -8.18 2.42 23.62
C ILE A 145 -8.79 1.15 23.03
N VAL A 146 -9.03 0.10 23.84
CA VAL A 146 -9.44 -1.22 23.34
C VAL A 146 -10.71 -1.19 22.51
N ASN A 147 -11.69 -0.35 22.86
CA ASN A 147 -12.93 -0.23 22.10
C ASN A 147 -12.71 0.49 20.76
N ASP A 148 -11.82 1.48 20.72
CA ASP A 148 -11.50 2.22 19.50
C ASP A 148 -10.75 1.32 18.52
N VAL A 149 -9.76 0.56 19.00
CA VAL A 149 -9.03 -0.42 18.17
C VAL A 149 -9.99 -1.47 17.62
N LYS A 150 -10.91 -1.98 18.44
CA LYS A 150 -11.96 -2.92 17.98
C LYS A 150 -12.85 -2.32 16.91
N ALA A 151 -13.23 -1.05 17.04
CA ALA A 151 -14.02 -0.35 16.03
C ALA A 151 -13.26 -0.21 14.70
N VAL A 152 -11.98 0.17 14.75
CA VAL A 152 -11.10 0.25 13.56
C VAL A 152 -10.99 -1.12 12.87
N LEU A 153 -10.69 -2.18 13.63
CA LEU A 153 -10.58 -3.54 13.08
C LEU A 153 -11.91 -4.04 12.50
N SER A 154 -13.04 -3.68 13.13
CA SER A 154 -14.37 -4.02 12.61
C SER A 154 -14.67 -3.26 11.31
N GLY A 155 -14.28 -1.99 11.22
CA GLY A 155 -14.37 -1.20 9.99
C GLY A 155 -13.56 -1.78 8.83
N LEU A 156 -12.38 -2.35 9.11
CA LEU A 156 -11.59 -3.07 8.11
C LEU A 156 -12.33 -4.30 7.59
N VAL A 157 -12.95 -5.10 8.47
CA VAL A 157 -13.77 -6.27 8.07
C VAL A 157 -14.89 -5.82 7.13
N THR A 158 -15.65 -4.80 7.50
CA THR A 158 -16.74 -4.26 6.68
C THR A 158 -16.24 -3.73 5.33
N SER A 159 -15.07 -3.08 5.31
CA SER A 159 -14.47 -2.56 4.08
C SER A 159 -14.11 -3.69 3.10
N VAL A 160 -13.49 -4.77 3.59
CA VAL A 160 -13.17 -5.96 2.79
C VAL A 160 -14.43 -6.59 2.21
N GLU A 161 -15.46 -6.80 3.03
CA GLU A 161 -16.74 -7.38 2.61
C GLU A 161 -17.44 -6.50 1.56
N SER A 162 -17.38 -5.18 1.74
CA SER A 162 -17.98 -4.21 0.83
C SER A 162 -17.27 -4.19 -0.53
N ILE A 163 -15.93 -4.25 -0.55
CA ILE A 163 -15.14 -4.36 -1.79
C ILE A 163 -15.49 -5.65 -2.54
N GLY A 164 -15.58 -6.79 -1.83
CA GLY A 164 -15.96 -8.08 -2.41
C GLY A 164 -17.37 -8.10 -2.99
N SER A 165 -18.32 -7.50 -2.27
CA SER A 165 -19.72 -7.37 -2.71
C SER A 165 -19.82 -6.45 -3.92
N LEU A 166 -19.09 -5.33 -3.91
CA LEU A 166 -19.04 -4.38 -5.02
C LEU A 166 -18.53 -5.06 -6.29
N ARG A 167 -17.40 -5.80 -6.22
CA ARG A 167 -16.89 -6.61 -7.35
C ARG A 167 -17.96 -7.54 -7.90
N THR A 168 -18.68 -8.26 -7.04
CA THR A 168 -19.70 -9.24 -7.48
C THR A 168 -20.84 -8.56 -8.25
N HIS A 169 -21.31 -7.40 -7.79
CA HIS A 169 -22.41 -6.70 -8.43
C HIS A 169 -22.01 -5.92 -9.69
N VAL A 170 -20.80 -5.34 -9.72
CA VAL A 170 -20.32 -4.56 -10.88
C VAL A 170 -19.68 -5.44 -11.95
N GLY A 171 -18.96 -6.51 -11.56
CA GLY A 171 -18.29 -7.44 -12.47
C GLY A 171 -19.20 -8.54 -13.03
N GLY A 172 -20.47 -8.58 -12.64
CA GLY A 172 -21.45 -9.53 -13.16
C GLY A 172 -21.68 -9.32 -14.67
N ALA A 173 -21.28 -10.31 -15.47
CA ALA A 173 -21.32 -10.35 -16.94
C ALA A 173 -22.73 -10.41 -17.56
N HIS A 174 -23.72 -9.72 -16.99
CA HIS A 174 -24.99 -9.49 -17.64
C HIS A 174 -24.80 -8.36 -18.66
N GLY A 175 -24.88 -8.72 -19.95
CA GLY A 175 -24.60 -7.86 -21.09
C GLY A 175 -25.11 -6.43 -20.93
N LYS A 176 -24.26 -5.47 -21.30
CA LYS A 176 -24.55 -4.05 -21.16
C LYS A 176 -25.30 -3.51 -22.38
N GLU A 177 -26.30 -2.67 -22.14
CA GLU A 177 -26.70 -1.66 -23.12
C GLU A 177 -25.58 -0.61 -23.22
N LYS A 178 -25.25 -0.15 -24.44
CA LYS A 178 -24.18 0.82 -24.68
C LYS A 178 -24.37 2.06 -23.78
N GLY A 179 -23.34 2.41 -23.01
CA GLY A 179 -23.29 3.67 -22.23
C GLY A 179 -23.68 3.58 -20.75
N PHE A 180 -24.09 2.42 -20.23
CA PHE A 180 -24.42 2.28 -18.81
C PHE A 180 -23.16 2.14 -17.94
N ARG A 181 -22.89 3.13 -17.08
CA ARG A 181 -21.89 3.03 -16.00
C ARG A 181 -22.62 2.64 -14.70
N ARG A 182 -22.34 1.47 -14.15
CA ARG A 182 -22.95 0.99 -12.90
C ARG A 182 -22.41 1.67 -11.64
N ILE A 183 -21.23 2.28 -11.74
CA ILE A 183 -20.50 2.81 -10.60
C ILE A 183 -19.79 4.12 -10.96
N ASP A 184 -19.82 5.05 -10.01
CA ASP A 184 -19.12 6.33 -10.08
C ASP A 184 -17.60 6.14 -9.85
N ALA A 185 -16.78 6.82 -10.66
CA ALA A 185 -15.32 6.74 -10.58
C ALA A 185 -14.76 7.10 -9.18
N ARG A 186 -15.43 7.98 -8.42
CA ARG A 186 -15.03 8.33 -7.05
C ARG A 186 -15.18 7.13 -6.11
N ILE A 187 -16.21 6.31 -6.30
CA ILE A 187 -16.42 5.11 -5.50
C ILE A 187 -15.38 4.04 -5.84
N ALA A 188 -15.02 3.90 -7.12
CA ALA A 188 -13.92 3.01 -7.51
C ALA A 188 -12.58 3.47 -6.92
N LYS A 189 -12.30 4.78 -6.91
CA LYS A 189 -11.11 5.34 -6.23
C LYS A 189 -11.09 5.04 -4.74
N VAL A 190 -12.22 5.20 -4.03
CA VAL A 190 -12.32 4.81 -2.62
C VAL A 190 -12.01 3.33 -2.44
N ALA A 191 -12.56 2.45 -3.29
CA ALA A 191 -12.26 1.02 -3.22
C ALA A 191 -10.77 0.72 -3.43
N ILE A 192 -10.10 1.40 -4.37
CA ILE A 192 -8.65 1.27 -4.61
C ILE A 192 -7.86 1.68 -3.36
N HIS A 193 -8.15 2.86 -2.81
CA HIS A 193 -7.42 3.36 -1.65
C HIS A 193 -7.66 2.52 -0.39
N SER A 194 -8.90 2.09 -0.16
CA SER A 194 -9.23 1.17 0.93
C SER A 194 -8.52 -0.18 0.77
N ALA A 195 -8.57 -0.77 -0.43
CA ALA A 195 -7.84 -2.00 -0.74
C ALA A 195 -6.33 -1.84 -0.51
N SER A 196 -5.78 -0.69 -0.92
CA SER A 196 -4.35 -0.41 -0.77
C SER A 196 -3.95 -0.29 0.71
N ALA A 197 -4.74 0.43 1.52
CA ALA A 197 -4.50 0.56 2.96
C ALA A 197 -4.60 -0.78 3.68
N ILE A 198 -5.60 -1.61 3.33
CA ILE A 198 -5.77 -2.96 3.89
C ILE A 198 -4.56 -3.84 3.54
N ALA A 199 -4.16 -3.84 2.27
CA ALA A 199 -3.02 -4.60 1.78
C ALA A 199 -1.73 -4.19 2.49
N LEU A 200 -1.47 -2.89 2.60
CA LEU A 200 -0.31 -2.32 3.28
C LEU A 200 -0.24 -2.78 4.74
N LEU A 201 -1.33 -2.59 5.49
CA LEU A 201 -1.42 -3.00 6.90
C LEU A 201 -1.13 -4.49 7.11
N ILE A 202 -1.67 -5.35 6.23
CA ILE A 202 -1.44 -6.79 6.30
C ILE A 202 0.05 -7.11 6.10
N ILE A 203 0.69 -6.48 5.11
CA ILE A 203 2.11 -6.67 4.80
C ILE A 203 2.98 -6.19 5.97
N GLU A 204 2.74 -4.97 6.47
CA GLU A 204 3.49 -4.37 7.58
C GLU A 204 3.45 -5.25 8.83
N ILE A 205 2.25 -5.69 9.23
CA ILE A 205 2.09 -6.55 10.41
C ILE A 205 2.79 -7.88 10.20
N TRP A 206 2.71 -8.45 8.99
CA TRP A 206 3.42 -9.68 8.69
C TRP A 206 4.94 -9.50 8.79
N GLN A 207 5.51 -8.42 8.22
CA GLN A 207 6.94 -8.10 8.29
C GLN A 207 7.42 -7.90 9.73
N ILE A 208 6.65 -7.17 10.55
CA ILE A 208 6.96 -6.95 11.97
C ILE A 208 7.02 -8.28 12.72
N ARG A 209 6.11 -9.22 12.40
CA ARG A 209 6.06 -10.54 13.05
C ARG A 209 7.10 -11.52 12.52
N HIS A 210 7.56 -11.34 11.28
CA HIS A 210 8.48 -12.25 10.57
C HIS A 210 9.65 -11.49 9.95
N PRO A 211 10.49 -10.81 10.77
CA PRO A 211 11.56 -9.98 10.25
C PRO A 211 12.57 -10.83 9.44
N GLY A 212 12.96 -10.33 8.28
CA GLY A 212 13.97 -10.95 7.41
C GLY A 212 13.46 -12.10 6.53
N ARG A 213 12.17 -12.48 6.62
CA ARG A 213 11.57 -13.37 5.63
C ARG A 213 11.21 -12.59 4.37
N LYS A 214 11.56 -13.14 3.21
CA LYS A 214 11.08 -12.68 1.91
C LYS A 214 10.01 -13.64 1.44
N LEU A 215 8.95 -13.14 0.80
CA LEU A 215 7.92 -14.00 0.23
C LEU A 215 8.56 -14.88 -0.85
N PRO A 216 8.27 -16.19 -0.89
CA PRO A 216 8.76 -17.05 -1.96
C PRO A 216 8.19 -16.58 -3.29
N LEU A 217 9.09 -16.30 -4.24
CA LEU A 217 8.75 -16.15 -5.65
C LEU A 217 7.93 -17.37 -6.09
N ARG A 218 6.86 -17.14 -6.87
CA ARG A 218 6.07 -18.21 -7.46
C ARG A 218 7.02 -19.22 -8.11
N GLU A 219 7.10 -20.44 -7.57
CA GLU A 219 7.86 -21.50 -8.22
C GLU A 219 7.28 -21.68 -9.63
N LYS A 220 8.16 -21.64 -10.64
CA LYS A 220 7.78 -21.99 -12.00
C LYS A 220 7.11 -23.36 -11.94
N PRO A 221 5.94 -23.56 -12.59
CA PRO A 221 5.32 -24.88 -12.61
C PRO A 221 6.36 -25.90 -13.08
N LYS A 222 6.56 -26.97 -12.30
CA LYS A 222 7.41 -28.09 -12.69
C LYS A 222 6.97 -28.55 -14.07
N GLU A 223 7.90 -28.52 -15.04
CA GLU A 223 7.67 -29.12 -16.34
C GLU A 223 7.28 -30.59 -16.12
N PRO A 224 6.23 -31.08 -16.81
CA PRO A 224 5.85 -32.48 -16.71
C PRO A 224 7.02 -33.33 -17.22
N SER A 225 7.59 -34.12 -16.31
CA SER A 225 8.57 -35.17 -16.56
C SER A 225 8.00 -36.30 -17.41
#